data_AF-A0A3S9VL91-F1
#
_entry.id   AF-A0A3S9VL91-F1
#
_cell.length_a   1.000
_cell.length_b   1.000
_cell.length_c   1.000
_cell.angle_alpha   90.00
_cell.angle_beta   90.00
_cell.angle_gamma   90.00
#
_symmetry.space_group_name_H-M   'P 1'
#
loop_
_entity.id
_entity.type
_entity.pdbx_description
1 polymer ?
#
loop_
_entity_poly.entity_id
_entity_poly.type
_entity_poly.pdbx_seq_one_letter_code
_entity_poly.pdbx_strand_id
1 'polypeptide(L)'
;MRRHGRLWLLDPSQWWRCQYRRLWRGQGFDPHNSQQVTSYAVMALRGDTRDVFLLSCVQALDYALISRHLGLTVEVVQAHMASALYEVTSTIDFVERVRPRRAAASSPEDRHV
;
A
#
# COMPACT_ATOMS: atom_id res chain seq x y z
N MET A 1 -17.15 3.47 7.78
CA MET A 1 -15.74 3.40 7.32
C MET A 1 -15.04 4.70 7.74
N ARG A 2 -14.24 4.69 8.81
CA ARG A 2 -13.56 5.91 9.27
C ARG A 2 -12.39 6.23 8.34
N ARG A 3 -12.51 7.32 7.58
CA ARG A 3 -11.43 7.89 6.76
C ARG A 3 -10.44 8.62 7.67
N HIS A 4 -9.43 7.92 8.20
CA HIS A 4 -8.35 8.57 8.95
C HIS A 4 -7.28 9.10 8.01
N GLY A 5 -7.56 10.29 7.47
CA GLY A 5 -6.60 11.17 6.81
C GLY A 5 -5.45 11.57 7.76
N ARG A 6 -4.17 11.32 7.42
CA ARG A 6 -2.91 11.82 8.05
C ARG A 6 -2.71 11.67 9.57
N LEU A 7 -3.73 11.26 10.33
CA LEU A 7 -3.73 11.14 11.79
C LEU A 7 -3.39 9.71 12.25
N TRP A 8 -2.80 8.88 11.39
CA TRP A 8 -2.46 7.51 11.74
C TRP A 8 -1.53 7.44 12.96
N LEU A 9 -0.70 8.47 13.19
CA LEU A 9 0.15 8.58 14.37
C LEU A 9 -0.64 8.62 15.69
N LEU A 10 -1.90 9.06 15.67
CA LEU A 10 -2.78 9.11 16.83
C LEU A 10 -3.58 7.81 17.04
N ASP A 11 -3.52 6.88 16.09
CA ASP A 11 -4.22 5.60 16.17
C ASP A 11 -3.28 4.54 16.76
N PRO A 12 -3.57 3.99 17.96
CA PRO A 12 -2.74 2.97 18.59
C PRO A 12 -2.56 1.72 17.72
N SER A 13 -3.54 1.40 16.86
CA SER A 13 -3.44 0.26 15.92
C SER A 13 -2.35 0.44 14.86
N GLN A 14 -1.85 1.67 14.68
CA GLN A 14 -0.84 2.01 13.68
C GLN A 14 0.54 2.25 14.29
N TRP A 15 0.68 2.27 15.62
CA TRP A 15 1.94 2.59 16.31
C TRP A 15 3.09 1.65 15.99
N TRP A 16 2.79 0.40 15.61
CA TRP A 16 3.81 -0.53 15.12
C TRP A 16 4.56 0.01 13.89
N ARG A 17 3.93 0.85 13.06
CA ARG A 17 4.55 1.51 11.89
C ARG A 17 5.59 2.54 12.30
N CYS A 18 5.55 3.07 13.53
CA CYS A 18 6.51 4.08 13.99
C CYS A 18 7.96 3.56 13.94
N GLN A 19 8.18 2.25 14.06
CA GLN A 19 9.50 1.64 13.96
C GLN A 19 10.02 1.56 12.51
N TYR A 20 9.14 1.77 11.52
CA TYR A 20 9.43 1.53 10.12
C TYR A 20 9.16 2.79 9.29
N ARG A 21 10.18 3.65 9.13
CA ARG A 21 10.10 4.89 8.33
C ARG A 21 9.53 4.69 6.92
N ARG A 22 9.77 3.53 6.30
CA ARG A 22 9.20 3.17 4.99
C ARG A 22 7.66 3.18 4.98
N LEU A 23 7.04 2.93 6.14
CA LEU A 23 5.60 2.88 6.32
C LEU A 23 5.00 4.19 6.82
N TRP A 24 5.73 5.31 6.86
CA TRP A 24 5.20 6.57 7.40
C TRP A 24 4.40 7.40 6.39
N ARG A 25 4.45 7.01 5.12
CA ARG A 25 3.69 7.68 4.05
C ARG A 25 2.22 7.28 4.12
N GLY A 26 1.37 7.99 3.37
CA GLY A 26 -0.01 7.58 3.13
C GLY A 26 -0.92 7.58 4.36
N GLN A 27 -2.00 6.80 4.27
CA GLN A 27 -3.06 6.71 5.29
C GLN A 27 -2.84 5.54 6.26
N GLY A 28 -3.64 5.50 7.33
CA GLY A 28 -3.79 4.31 8.17
C GLY A 28 -4.28 3.10 7.36
N PHE A 29 -3.82 1.90 7.70
CA PHE A 29 -4.30 0.65 7.12
C PHE A 29 -4.21 -0.50 8.11
N ASP A 30 -5.10 -1.48 8.02
CA ASP A 30 -5.02 -2.73 8.77
C ASP A 30 -3.99 -3.68 8.11
N PRO A 31 -2.89 -4.05 8.78
CA PRO A 31 -1.86 -4.94 8.22
C PRO A 31 -2.33 -6.40 8.02
N HIS A 32 -3.52 -6.76 8.51
CA HIS A 32 -4.13 -8.05 8.28
C HIS A 32 -5.22 -8.03 7.20
N ASN A 33 -5.55 -6.86 6.66
CA ASN A 33 -6.48 -6.72 5.56
C ASN A 33 -5.70 -6.52 4.26
N SER A 34 -5.62 -7.57 3.43
CA SER A 34 -4.84 -7.55 2.18
C SER A 34 -5.25 -6.42 1.25
N GLN A 35 -6.54 -6.13 1.12
CA GLN A 35 -7.04 -5.04 0.30
C GLN A 35 -6.54 -3.66 0.78
N GLN A 36 -6.52 -3.43 2.10
CA GLN A 36 -6.00 -2.18 2.66
C GLN A 36 -4.48 -2.07 2.50
N VAL A 37 -3.74 -3.17 2.65
CA VAL A 37 -2.29 -3.22 2.42
C VAL A 37 -1.97 -2.91 0.95
N THR A 38 -2.68 -3.52 0.00
CA THR A 38 -2.51 -3.23 -1.43
C THR A 38 -2.86 -1.79 -1.74
N SER A 39 -3.99 -1.28 -1.24
CA SER A 39 -4.37 0.12 -1.44
C SER A 39 -3.32 1.07 -0.89
N TYR A 40 -2.78 0.79 0.30
CA TYR A 40 -1.68 1.54 0.89
C TYR A 40 -0.43 1.54 -0.01
N ALA A 41 -0.02 0.36 -0.49
CA ALA A 41 1.17 0.20 -1.32
C ALA A 41 1.06 0.98 -2.63
N VAL A 42 -0.10 0.90 -3.30
CA VAL A 42 -0.37 1.65 -4.54
C VAL A 42 -0.39 3.16 -4.28
N MET A 43 -1.04 3.61 -3.21
CA MET A 43 -1.12 5.04 -2.87
C MET A 43 0.21 5.61 -2.35
N ALA A 44 1.17 4.76 -1.98
CA ALA A 44 2.52 5.17 -1.60
C ALA A 44 3.44 5.43 -2.81
N LEU A 45 3.07 4.96 -4.01
CA LEU A 45 3.74 5.31 -5.27
C LEU A 45 3.68 6.82 -5.50
N ARG A 46 4.71 7.38 -6.14
CA ARG A 46 4.87 8.83 -6.34
C ARG A 46 4.65 9.23 -7.79
N GLY A 47 3.96 10.35 -7.99
CA GLY A 47 3.82 11.04 -9.28
C GLY A 47 3.44 10.10 -10.41
N ASP A 48 4.13 10.24 -11.53
CA ASP A 48 3.88 9.52 -12.78
C ASP A 48 3.93 7.99 -12.60
N THR A 49 4.75 7.46 -11.71
CA THR A 49 4.79 6.00 -11.41
C THR A 49 3.44 5.49 -10.91
N ARG A 50 2.78 6.26 -10.03
CA ARG A 50 1.45 5.90 -9.53
C ARG A 50 0.41 6.00 -10.63
N ASP A 51 0.46 7.08 -11.40
CA ASP A 51 -0.57 7.39 -12.38
C ASP A 51 -0.49 6.40 -13.57
N VAL A 52 0.73 6.05 -14.03
CA VAL A 52 0.96 4.95 -14.98
C VAL A 52 0.41 3.63 -14.44
N PHE A 53 0.71 3.27 -13.19
CA PHE A 53 0.23 2.02 -12.61
C PHE A 53 -1.30 1.96 -12.57
N LEU A 54 -1.96 3.02 -12.11
CA LEU A 54 -3.42 3.08 -12.04
C LEU A 54 -4.07 3.01 -13.43
N LEU A 55 -3.51 3.70 -14.42
CA LEU A 55 -4.02 3.64 -15.79
C LEU A 55 -3.81 2.25 -16.42
N SER A 56 -2.70 1.58 -16.12
CA SER A 56 -2.43 0.21 -16.61
C SER A 56 -3.43 -0.83 -16.10
N CYS A 57 -4.11 -0.56 -14.98
CA CYS A 57 -5.15 -1.43 -14.45
C CYS A 57 -6.48 -1.33 -15.23
N VAL A 58 -6.63 -0.32 -16.10
CA VAL A 58 -7.80 -0.18 -16.96
C VAL A 58 -7.57 -0.98 -18.24
N GLN A 59 -8.32 -2.08 -18.43
CA GLN A 59 -8.14 -2.99 -19.56
C GLN A 59 -8.18 -2.34 -20.96
N ALA A 60 -8.85 -1.19 -21.09
CA ALA A 60 -8.95 -0.47 -22.36
C ALA A 60 -7.72 0.40 -22.69
N LEU A 61 -6.75 0.54 -21.78
CA LEU A 61 -5.57 1.39 -21.96
C LEU A 61 -4.31 0.55 -22.15
N ASP A 62 -3.81 0.51 -23.38
CA ASP A 62 -2.46 0.00 -23.65
C ASP A 62 -1.39 1.06 -23.32
N TYR A 63 -0.12 0.66 -23.34
CA TYR A 63 0.98 1.56 -22.99
C TYR A 63 1.13 2.74 -23.96
N ALA A 64 0.69 2.60 -25.22
CA ALA A 64 0.73 3.68 -26.20
C ALA A 64 -0.31 4.77 -25.87
N LEU A 65 -1.52 4.37 -25.46
CA LEU A 65 -2.57 5.27 -25.01
C LEU A 65 -2.20 5.96 -23.70
N ILE A 66 -1.60 5.24 -22.76
CA ILE A 66 -1.10 5.82 -21.51
C ILE A 66 0.01 6.84 -21.79
N SER A 67 0.97 6.49 -22.65
CA SER A 67 2.04 7.37 -23.13
C SER A 67 1.46 8.67 -23.69
N ARG A 68 0.47 8.58 -24.59
CA ARG A 68 -0.20 9.75 -25.16
C ARG A 68 -0.93 10.58 -24.11
N HIS A 69 -1.59 9.94 -23.16
CA HIS A 69 -2.38 10.62 -22.14
C HIS A 69 -1.51 11.40 -21.15
N LEU A 70 -0.36 10.84 -20.78
CA LEU A 70 0.56 11.43 -19.80
C LEU A 70 1.66 12.31 -20.45
N GLY A 71 1.76 12.32 -21.79
CA GLY A 71 2.83 13.03 -22.49
C GLY A 71 4.22 12.41 -22.27
N LEU A 72 4.28 11.10 -22.06
CA LEU A 72 5.52 10.33 -21.84
C LEU A 72 5.85 9.49 -23.08
N THR A 73 7.09 9.01 -23.20
CA THR A 73 7.39 7.95 -24.20
C THR A 73 6.95 6.58 -23.69
N VAL A 74 6.79 5.62 -24.60
CA VAL A 74 6.39 4.25 -24.23
C VAL A 74 7.44 3.58 -23.34
N GLU A 75 8.73 3.82 -23.58
CA GLU A 75 9.83 3.30 -22.77
C GLU A 75 9.78 3.85 -21.35
N VAL A 76 9.44 5.13 -21.20
CA VAL A 76 9.26 5.78 -19.89
C VAL A 76 8.05 5.19 -19.17
N VAL A 77 6.93 4.95 -19.87
CA VAL A 77 5.77 4.24 -19.30
C VAL A 77 6.15 2.83 -18.82
N GLN A 78 6.90 2.07 -19.62
CA GLN A 78 7.38 0.74 -19.23
C GLN A 78 8.29 0.80 -17.99
N ALA A 79 9.20 1.77 -17.93
CA ALA A 79 10.09 1.97 -16.79
C ALA A 79 9.31 2.33 -15.51
N HIS A 80 8.31 3.20 -15.62
CA HIS A 80 7.42 3.51 -14.51
C HIS A 80 6.60 2.29 -14.07
N MET A 81 6.09 1.50 -15.02
CA MET A 81 5.32 0.30 -14.69
C MET A 81 6.17 -0.76 -13.98
N ALA A 82 7.39 -1.02 -14.47
CA ALA A 82 8.34 -1.91 -13.79
C ALA A 82 8.67 -1.42 -12.38
N SER A 83 8.92 -0.12 -12.23
CA SER A 83 9.19 0.50 -10.91
C SER A 83 8.00 0.37 -9.97
N ALA A 84 6.79 0.60 -10.47
CA ALA A 84 5.56 0.47 -9.70
C ALA A 84 5.35 -0.96 -9.18
N LEU A 85 5.49 -1.96 -10.05
CA LEU A 85 5.37 -3.38 -9.67
C LEU A 85 6.38 -3.75 -8.59
N TYR A 86 7.63 -3.32 -8.74
CA TYR A 86 8.66 -3.55 -7.75
C TYR A 86 8.33 -2.89 -6.40
N GLU A 87 7.98 -1.60 -6.41
CA GLU A 87 7.69 -0.85 -5.18
C GLU A 87 6.47 -1.39 -4.44
N VAL A 88 5.39 -1.74 -5.17
CA VAL A 88 4.18 -2.32 -4.59
C VAL A 88 4.49 -3.66 -3.95
N THR A 89 5.12 -4.58 -4.69
CA THR A 89 5.46 -5.92 -4.19
C THR A 89 6.38 -5.82 -2.97
N SER A 90 7.44 -5.02 -3.07
CA SER A 90 8.38 -4.81 -1.97
C SER A 90 7.75 -4.20 -0.73
N THR A 91 6.70 -3.38 -0.89
CA THR A 91 5.95 -2.82 0.24
C THR A 91 5.05 -3.86 0.88
N ILE A 92 4.35 -4.67 0.08
CA ILE A 92 3.51 -5.77 0.57
C ILE A 92 4.36 -6.77 1.35
N ASP A 93 5.44 -7.27 0.76
CA ASP A 93 6.36 -8.23 1.40
C ASP A 93 6.98 -7.67 2.69
N PHE A 94 7.22 -6.36 2.72
CA PHE A 94 7.71 -5.70 3.93
C PHE A 94 6.65 -5.72 5.03
N VAL A 95 5.41 -5.32 4.72
CA VAL A 95 4.29 -5.36 5.68
C VAL A 95 4.05 -6.77 6.18
N GLU A 96 4.08 -7.79 5.31
CA GLU A 96 3.89 -9.17 5.72
C GLU A 96 4.94 -9.65 6.73
N ARG A 97 6.20 -9.21 6.57
CA ARG A 97 7.28 -9.52 7.50
C ARG A 97 7.19 -8.79 8.82
N VAL A 98 6.74 -7.52 8.80
CA VAL A 98 6.77 -6.65 9.99
C VAL A 98 5.42 -6.49 10.69
N ARG A 99 4.34 -7.04 10.13
CA ARG A 99 3.00 -6.90 10.72
C ARG A 99 2.97 -7.46 12.14
N PRO A 100 2.28 -6.79 13.07
CA PRO A 100 2.09 -7.32 14.41
C PRO A 100 1.47 -8.72 14.37
N ARG A 101 1.86 -9.57 15.31
CA ARG A 101 1.10 -10.81 15.54
C ARG A 101 -0.28 -10.41 16.06
N ARG A 102 -1.33 -11.04 15.54
CA ARG A 102 -2.64 -10.95 16.17
C ARG A 102 -2.47 -11.41 17.61
N ALA A 103 -2.77 -10.56 18.58
CA ALA A 103 -2.87 -11.01 19.96
C ALA A 103 -3.86 -12.18 19.95
N ALA A 104 -3.42 -13.35 20.44
CA ALA A 104 -4.33 -14.46 20.62
C ALA A 104 -5.53 -13.91 21.39
N ALA A 105 -6.74 -14.06 20.84
CA ALA A 105 -7.93 -13.78 21.61
C ALA A 105 -7.82 -14.66 22.85
N SER A 106 -7.62 -14.05 24.02
CA SER A 106 -7.71 -14.75 25.29
C SER A 106 -9.03 -15.50 25.26
N SER A 107 -8.96 -16.83 25.21
CA SER A 107 -10.16 -17.65 25.36
C SER A 107 -10.79 -17.23 26.68
N PRO A 108 -12.10 -16.93 26.73
CA PRO A 108 -12.76 -16.55 27.98
C PRO A 108 -12.74 -17.66 29.05
N GLU A 109 -12.15 -18.83 28.79
CA GLU A 109 -12.05 -19.96 29.71
C GLU A 109 -10.96 -19.82 30.80
N ASP A 110 -9.95 -18.95 30.66
CA ASP A 110 -8.87 -18.84 31.66
C ASP A 110 -9.20 -17.96 32.88
N ARG A 111 -10.48 -17.64 33.13
CA ARG A 111 -10.90 -16.84 34.31
C ARG A 111 -11.39 -17.66 35.51
N HIS A 112 -11.36 -18.99 35.43
CA HIS A 112 -11.79 -19.85 36.54
C HIS A 112 -10.84 -21.03 36.74
N VAL A 113 -9.67 -20.76 37.32
CA VAL A 113 -8.94 -21.74 38.18
C VAL A 113 -8.40 -21.00 39.40
#